data_AF-A0A957KUQ4-F1
#
_entry.id   AF-A0A957KUQ4-F1
#
_cell.length_a   1.000
_cell.length_b   1.000
_cell.length_c   1.000
_cell.angle_alpha   90.00
_cell.angle_beta   90.00
_cell.angle_gamma   90.00
#
_symmetry.space_group_name_H-M   'P 1'
#
loop_
_entity.id
_entity.type
_entity.pdbx_description
1 polymer ?
#
loop_
_entity_poly.entity_id
_entity_poly.type
_entity_poly.pdbx_seq_one_letter_code
_entity_poly.pdbx_strand_id
1 'polypeptide(L)'
;MTTDSNQEFVRVLEPARRQLKNLMDTMALLIGSASATAIFRSVARRQARHFPFLAALQVMDGAIFVQPIAAEALPADVEELLAGVNAVVDGVIVLLTDLTGEVLMSKLAEPVAATKHAIAASVTGVDA
;
A
#
# COMPACT_ATOMS: atom_id res chain seq x y z
N MET A 1 14.25 3.87 -25.32
CA MET A 1 14.38 2.71 -24.41
C MET A 1 13.67 2.95 -23.07
N THR A 2 12.54 3.65 -23.06
CA THR A 2 11.88 4.14 -21.82
C THR A 2 10.51 3.51 -21.55
N THR A 3 9.93 2.81 -22.54
CA THR A 3 8.60 2.21 -22.43
C THR A 3 8.59 0.88 -21.65
N ASP A 4 9.67 0.09 -21.74
CA ASP A 4 9.78 -1.21 -21.04
C ASP A 4 9.87 -1.04 -19.51
N SER A 5 10.72 -0.13 -19.03
CA SER A 5 10.91 0.09 -17.59
C SER A 5 9.65 0.57 -16.88
N ASN A 6 8.81 1.37 -17.54
CA ASN A 6 7.54 1.83 -16.99
C ASN A 6 6.50 0.70 -16.92
N GLN A 7 6.46 -0.21 -17.90
CA GLN A 7 5.54 -1.35 -17.88
C GLN A 7 5.97 -2.40 -16.86
N GLU A 8 7.27 -2.65 -16.75
CA GLU A 8 7.84 -3.55 -15.75
C GLU A 8 7.62 -3.02 -14.34
N PHE A 9 7.77 -1.71 -14.14
CA PHE A 9 7.44 -1.04 -12.88
C PHE A 9 5.98 -1.23 -12.46
N VAL A 10 5.03 -0.96 -13.37
CA VAL A 10 3.60 -1.16 -13.08
C VAL A 10 3.33 -2.62 -12.75
N ARG A 11 3.95 -3.58 -13.46
CA ARG A 11 3.81 -5.00 -13.15
C ARG A 11 4.30 -5.37 -11.75
N VAL A 12 5.42 -4.79 -11.29
CA VAL A 12 5.99 -5.07 -9.98
C VAL A 12 5.12 -4.49 -8.85
N LEU A 13 4.56 -3.29 -9.03
CA LEU A 13 3.74 -2.64 -8.00
C LEU A 13 2.26 -3.03 -8.02
N GLU A 14 1.73 -3.51 -9.13
CA GLU A 14 0.30 -3.81 -9.28
C GLU A 14 -0.24 -4.82 -8.24
N PRO A 15 0.48 -5.90 -7.88
CA PRO A 15 0.05 -6.79 -6.82
C PRO A 15 -0.06 -6.07 -5.46
N ALA A 16 0.96 -5.30 -5.07
CA ALA A 16 0.94 -4.51 -3.85
C ALA A 16 -0.20 -3.49 -3.85
N ARG A 17 -0.40 -2.78 -4.97
CA ARG A 17 -1.51 -1.83 -5.16
C ARG A 17 -2.86 -2.49 -4.95
N ARG A 18 -3.09 -3.69 -5.50
CA ARG A 18 -4.33 -4.46 -5.29
C ARG A 18 -4.57 -4.78 -3.82
N GLN A 19 -3.55 -5.25 -3.11
CA GLN A 19 -3.69 -5.60 -1.70
C GLN A 19 -3.93 -4.38 -0.81
N LEU A 20 -3.22 -3.27 -1.06
CA LEU A 20 -3.49 -2.00 -0.38
C LEU A 20 -4.91 -1.49 -0.65
N LYS A 21 -5.41 -1.66 -1.88
CA LYS A 21 -6.79 -1.30 -2.24
C LYS A 21 -7.81 -2.15 -1.49
N ASN A 22 -7.60 -3.45 -1.38
CA ASN A 22 -8.48 -4.33 -0.63
C ASN A 22 -8.57 -3.91 0.85
N LEU A 23 -7.42 -3.63 1.47
CA LEU A 23 -7.39 -3.14 2.85
C LEU A 23 -8.11 -1.79 2.99
N MET A 24 -7.88 -0.87 2.04
CA MET A 24 -8.57 0.43 2.02
C MET A 24 -10.09 0.26 1.89
N ASP A 25 -10.56 -0.70 1.10
CA ASP A 25 -12.00 -0.99 0.96
C ASP A 25 -12.57 -1.57 2.24
N THR A 26 -11.88 -2.51 2.88
CA THR A 26 -12.28 -3.02 4.20
C THR A 26 -12.39 -1.89 5.22
N MET A 27 -11.42 -0.98 5.23
CA MET A 27 -11.47 0.21 6.10
C MET A 27 -12.60 1.16 5.71
N ALA A 28 -12.86 1.36 4.42
CA ALA A 28 -13.93 2.22 3.95
C ALA A 28 -15.31 1.75 4.45
N LEU A 29 -15.51 0.43 4.63
CA LEU A 29 -16.72 -0.11 5.26
C LEU A 29 -16.87 0.23 6.74
N LEU A 30 -15.75 0.49 7.44
CA LEU A 30 -15.74 0.77 8.89
C LEU A 30 -15.77 2.27 9.19
N ILE A 31 -15.03 3.07 8.44
CA ILE A 31 -14.79 4.50 8.74
C ILE A 31 -15.18 5.46 7.60
N GLY A 32 -15.76 4.92 6.52
CA GLY A 32 -16.12 5.65 5.32
C GLY A 32 -14.97 5.82 4.32
N SER A 33 -15.31 5.85 3.03
CA SER A 33 -14.34 5.92 1.92
C SER A 33 -13.45 7.16 1.97
N ALA A 34 -14.01 8.32 2.32
CA ALA A 34 -13.25 9.57 2.42
C ALA A 34 -12.15 9.47 3.49
N SER A 35 -12.48 8.94 4.67
CA SER A 35 -11.54 8.76 5.78
C SER A 35 -10.46 7.74 5.43
N ALA A 36 -10.84 6.58 4.88
CA ALA A 36 -9.88 5.55 4.45
C ALA A 36 -8.92 6.11 3.38
N THR A 37 -9.45 6.81 2.37
CA THR A 37 -8.65 7.47 1.33
C THR A 37 -7.67 8.48 1.93
N ALA A 38 -8.12 9.32 2.88
CA ALA A 38 -7.28 10.33 3.52
C ALA A 38 -6.15 9.70 4.35
N ILE A 39 -6.44 8.63 5.10
CA ILE A 39 -5.46 7.88 5.89
C ILE A 39 -4.39 7.28 4.98
N PHE A 40 -4.80 6.51 3.95
CA PHE A 40 -3.86 5.90 3.01
C PHE A 40 -3.02 6.95 2.28
N ARG A 41 -3.63 8.03 1.82
CA ARG A 41 -2.92 9.15 1.16
C ARG A 41 -1.88 9.76 2.08
N SER A 42 -2.25 10.04 3.34
CA SER A 42 -1.36 10.64 4.33
C SER A 42 -0.16 9.73 4.61
N VAL A 43 -0.43 8.45 4.86
CA VAL A 43 0.61 7.46 5.18
C VAL A 43 1.53 7.22 3.98
N ALA A 44 1.00 6.97 2.79
CA ALA A 44 1.81 6.77 1.58
C ALA A 44 2.76 7.95 1.32
N ARG A 45 2.27 9.19 1.48
CA ARG A 45 3.10 10.40 1.36
C ARG A 45 4.19 10.50 2.42
N ARG A 46 3.89 10.08 3.65
CA ARG A 46 4.88 10.05 4.73
C ARG A 46 5.96 9.01 4.45
N GLN A 47 5.55 7.80 4.06
CA GLN A 47 6.47 6.70 3.78
C GLN A 47 7.28 6.91 2.51
N ALA A 48 6.80 7.70 1.54
CA ALA A 48 7.55 8.07 0.35
C ALA A 48 8.86 8.82 0.64
N ARG A 49 9.04 9.37 1.85
CA ARG A 49 10.30 9.98 2.30
C ARG A 49 11.39 8.95 2.60
N HIS A 50 10.97 7.72 2.91
CA HIS A 50 11.84 6.60 3.25
C HIS A 50 11.92 5.57 2.11
N PHE A 51 10.82 5.43 1.35
CA PHE A 51 10.68 4.53 0.23
C PHE A 51 10.17 5.31 -0.99
N PRO A 52 11.06 5.92 -1.79
CA PRO A 52 10.69 6.85 -2.86
C PRO A 52 9.66 6.30 -3.85
N PHE A 53 9.67 5.00 -4.13
CA PHE A 53 8.73 4.36 -5.05
C PHE A 53 7.27 4.50 -4.63
N LEU A 54 6.99 4.70 -3.33
CA LEU A 54 5.62 4.90 -2.84
C LEU A 54 5.01 6.22 -3.34
N ALA A 55 5.82 7.16 -3.83
CA ALA A 55 5.31 8.36 -4.51
C ALA A 55 4.50 8.04 -5.77
N ALA A 56 4.71 6.85 -6.35
CA ALA A 56 3.90 6.35 -7.46
C ALA A 56 2.46 6.03 -7.07
N LEU A 57 2.21 5.72 -5.80
CA LEU A 57 0.88 5.35 -5.31
C LEU A 57 0.02 6.61 -5.18
N GLN A 58 -0.89 6.79 -6.13
CA GLN A 58 -1.86 7.87 -6.06
C GLN A 58 -3.18 7.39 -5.47
N VAL A 59 -3.48 7.91 -4.28
CA VAL A 59 -4.67 7.58 -3.50
C VAL A 59 -5.71 8.70 -3.64
N MET A 60 -6.80 8.44 -4.37
CA MET A 60 -7.88 9.39 -4.61
C MET A 60 -9.23 8.69 -4.76
N ASP A 61 -10.27 9.29 -4.19
CA ASP A 61 -11.68 8.88 -4.35
C ASP A 61 -11.93 7.38 -4.19
N GLY A 62 -11.37 6.77 -3.14
CA GLY A 62 -11.51 5.33 -2.88
C GLY A 62 -10.74 4.44 -3.85
N ALA A 63 -9.81 4.98 -4.64
CA ALA A 63 -8.95 4.26 -5.56
C ALA A 63 -7.46 4.48 -5.24
N ILE A 64 -6.65 3.49 -5.62
CA ILE A 64 -5.18 3.54 -5.60
C ILE A 64 -4.70 3.24 -7.01
N PHE A 65 -3.97 4.18 -7.61
CA PHE A 65 -3.36 4.08 -8.93
C PHE A 65 -1.84 4.04 -8.81
N VAL A 66 -1.18 3.42 -9.79
CA VAL A 66 0.29 3.47 -9.93
C VAL A 66 0.61 4.44 -11.06
N GLN A 67 1.25 5.56 -10.73
CA GLN A 67 1.75 6.53 -11.70
C GLN A 67 3.21 6.22 -12.07
N PRO A 68 3.65 6.54 -13.29
CA PRO A 68 5.06 6.46 -13.65
C PRO A 68 5.92 7.29 -12.69
N ILE A 69 7.11 6.78 -12.35
CA ILE A 69 8.12 7.47 -11.53
C ILE A 69 9.49 7.38 -12.19
N ALA A 70 10.42 8.17 -11.68
CA ALA A 70 11.81 8.14 -12.13
C ALA A 70 12.48 6.80 -11.75
N ALA A 71 13.40 6.31 -12.59
CA ALA A 71 14.00 5.00 -12.41
C ALA A 71 14.81 4.89 -11.11
N GLU A 72 15.44 5.98 -10.68
CA GLU A 72 16.17 6.10 -9.42
C GLU A 72 15.28 6.01 -8.17
N ALA A 73 13.97 6.16 -8.33
CA ALA A 73 13.00 6.03 -7.25
C ALA A 73 12.42 4.62 -7.15
N LEU A 74 12.80 3.70 -8.05
CA LEU A 74 12.39 2.29 -8.00
C LEU A 74 13.01 1.61 -6.77
N PRO A 75 12.32 0.61 -6.19
CA PRO A 75 12.93 -0.22 -5.17
C PRO A 75 14.14 -0.97 -5.76
N ALA A 76 15.23 -1.06 -5.00
CA ALA A 76 16.44 -1.75 -5.43
C ALA A 76 16.22 -3.26 -5.56
N ASP A 77 15.34 -3.82 -4.73
CA ASP A 77 14.98 -5.23 -4.72
C ASP A 77 13.57 -5.47 -4.15
N VAL A 78 13.19 -6.74 -4.09
CA VAL A 78 11.91 -7.21 -3.54
C VAL A 78 11.80 -6.92 -2.04
N GLU A 79 12.89 -6.96 -1.28
CA GLU A 79 12.86 -6.73 0.17
C GLU A 79 12.52 -5.28 0.48
N GLU A 80 13.12 -4.33 -0.25
CA GLU A 80 12.80 -2.90 -0.14
C GLU A 80 11.34 -2.63 -0.52
N LEU A 81 10.84 -3.27 -1.59
CA LEU A 81 9.44 -3.18 -1.99
C LEU A 81 8.51 -3.66 -0.85
N LEU A 82 8.77 -4.83 -0.30
CA LEU A 82 7.98 -5.39 0.80
C LEU A 82 8.06 -4.51 2.06
N ALA A 83 9.24 -4.00 2.39
CA ALA A 83 9.45 -3.10 3.52
C ALA A 83 8.62 -1.82 3.35
N GLY A 84 8.64 -1.19 2.17
CA GLY A 84 7.89 0.03 1.91
C GLY A 84 6.38 -0.19 1.97
N VAL A 85 5.87 -1.25 1.35
CA VAL A 85 4.42 -1.55 1.38
C VAL A 85 3.96 -1.92 2.79
N ASN A 86 4.74 -2.71 3.54
CA ASN A 86 4.44 -3.01 4.95
C ASN A 86 4.45 -1.75 5.81
N ALA A 87 5.36 -0.81 5.57
CA ALA A 87 5.39 0.47 6.27
C ALA A 87 4.13 1.32 6.01
N VAL A 88 3.49 1.17 4.84
CA VAL A 88 2.18 1.77 4.57
C VAL A 88 1.10 1.09 5.40
N VAL A 89 1.04 -0.24 5.38
CA VAL A 89 0.05 -1.01 6.16
C VAL A 89 0.15 -0.66 7.65
N ASP A 90 1.37 -0.67 8.20
CA ASP A 90 1.63 -0.36 9.61
C ASP A 90 1.31 1.09 9.96
N GLY A 91 1.67 2.04 9.09
CA GLY A 91 1.33 3.44 9.29
C GLY A 91 -0.18 3.70 9.26
N VAL A 92 -0.91 2.99 8.40
CA VAL A 92 -2.38 3.06 8.32
C VAL A 92 -3.01 2.53 9.61
N ILE A 93 -2.51 1.42 10.13
CA ILE A 93 -2.96 0.80 11.38
C ILE A 93 -2.73 1.70 12.58
N VAL A 94 -1.52 2.26 12.70
CA VAL A 94 -1.17 3.16 13.80
C VAL A 94 -2.10 4.38 13.77
N LEU A 95 -2.23 5.02 12.60
CA LEU A 95 -3.09 6.20 12.48
C LEU A 95 -4.56 5.87 12.77
N LEU A 96 -5.04 4.69 12.35
CA LEU A 96 -6.39 4.26 12.67
C LEU A 96 -6.59 4.00 14.17
N THR A 97 -5.62 3.36 14.81
CA THR A 97 -5.64 3.07 16.26
C THR A 97 -5.68 4.38 17.04
N ASP A 98 -4.85 5.36 16.66
CA ASP A 98 -4.81 6.68 17.28
C ASP A 98 -6.16 7.42 17.15
N LEU A 99 -6.88 7.21 16.04
CA LEU A 99 -8.16 7.87 15.76
C LEU A 99 -9.38 7.17 16.39
N THR A 100 -9.33 5.84 16.54
CA THR A 100 -10.53 5.03 16.83
C THR A 100 -10.38 4.09 18.02
N GLY A 101 -9.20 4.04 18.63
CA GLY A 101 -8.86 3.11 19.71
C GLY A 101 -8.79 1.65 19.26
N GLU A 102 -8.75 0.74 20.23
CA GLU A 102 -8.56 -0.70 19.99
C GLU A 102 -9.78 -1.40 19.34
N VAL A 103 -10.96 -0.77 19.38
CA VAL A 103 -12.22 -1.39 18.94
C VAL A 103 -12.17 -1.76 17.45
N LEU A 104 -11.67 -0.88 16.59
CA LEU A 104 -11.56 -1.17 15.15
C LEU A 104 -10.37 -2.07 14.81
N MET A 105 -9.35 -2.10 15.66
CA MET A 105 -8.17 -2.95 15.45
C MET A 105 -8.51 -4.44 15.48
N SER A 106 -9.39 -4.86 16.40
CA SER A 106 -9.87 -6.25 16.45
C SER A 106 -10.55 -6.69 15.14
N LYS A 107 -11.22 -5.78 14.43
CA LYS A 107 -11.91 -6.07 13.15
C LYS A 107 -10.97 -6.07 11.95
N LEU A 108 -9.78 -5.49 12.09
CA LEU A 108 -8.82 -5.35 11.00
C LEU A 108 -7.59 -6.24 11.15
N ALA A 109 -7.40 -6.89 12.30
CA ALA A 109 -6.26 -7.77 12.54
C ALA A 109 -6.13 -8.87 11.46
N GLU A 110 -7.22 -9.57 11.16
CA GLU A 110 -7.25 -10.60 10.11
C GLU A 110 -7.06 -10.00 8.70
N PRO A 111 -7.83 -8.97 8.26
CA PRO A 111 -7.60 -8.30 6.99
C PRO A 111 -6.17 -7.79 6.79
N VAL A 112 -5.55 -7.25 7.84
CA VAL A 112 -4.17 -6.77 7.82
C VAL A 112 -3.19 -7.93 7.63
N ALA A 113 -3.33 -8.99 8.43
CA ALA A 113 -2.45 -10.15 8.33
C ALA A 113 -2.56 -10.80 6.94
N ALA A 114 -3.79 -10.95 6.44
CA ALA A 114 -4.07 -11.44 5.09
C ALA A 114 -3.46 -10.53 4.03
N THR A 115 -3.55 -9.21 4.19
CA THR A 115 -2.96 -8.23 3.27
C THR A 115 -1.43 -8.37 3.24
N LYS A 116 -0.76 -8.42 4.41
CA LYS A 116 0.70 -8.59 4.49
C LYS A 116 1.15 -9.91 3.86
N HIS A 117 0.42 -11.00 4.13
CA HIS A 117 0.73 -12.31 3.56
C HIS A 117 0.54 -12.32 2.04
N ALA A 118 -0.57 -11.75 1.55
CA ALA A 118 -0.86 -11.66 0.12
C ALA A 118 0.13 -10.74 -0.61
N ILE A 119 0.59 -9.66 0.01
CA ILE A 119 1.67 -8.81 -0.52
C ILE A 119 2.94 -9.63 -0.66
N ALA A 120 3.38 -10.32 0.40
CA ALA A 120 4.57 -11.16 0.37
C ALA A 120 4.48 -12.21 -0.76
N ALA A 121 3.41 -13.01 -0.76
CA ALA A 121 3.15 -14.05 -1.76
C ALA A 121 3.19 -13.50 -3.19
N SER A 122 2.48 -12.40 -3.43
CA SER A 122 2.33 -11.82 -4.77
C SER A 122 3.58 -11.13 -5.31
N VAL A 123 4.46 -10.67 -4.43
CA VAL A 123 5.75 -10.06 -4.82
C VAL A 123 6.83 -11.12 -4.99
N THR A 124 6.87 -12.16 -4.15
CA THR A 124 7.88 -13.22 -4.23
C THR A 124 7.55 -14.30 -5.27
N GLY A 125 6.37 -14.23 -5.92
CA GLY A 125 5.92 -15.22 -6.89
C GLY A 125 5.63 -16.59 -6.26
N VAL A 126 5.35 -16.62 -4.96
CA VAL A 126 4.93 -17.82 -4.24
C VAL A 126 3.41 -17.78 -4.22
N ASP A 127 2.76 -18.58 -5.05
CA ASP A 127 1.32 -18.76 -4.99
C ASP A 127 0.91 -19.21 -3.57
N ALA A 128 -0.06 -18.52 -2.98
CA ALA A 128 -0.67 -18.87 -1.71
C ALA A 128 -1.59 -20.09 -1.85
#